data_AF-A0A941HWY8-F1
#
_entry.id   AF-A0A941HWY8-F1
#
_cell.length_a   1.000
_cell.length_b   1.000
_cell.length_c   1.000
_cell.angle_alpha   90.00
_cell.angle_beta   90.00
_cell.angle_gamma   90.00
#
_symmetry.space_group_name_H-M   'P 1'
#
loop_
_entity.id
_entity.type
_entity.pdbx_description
1 polymer ?
#
loop_
_entity_poly.entity_id
_entity_poly.type
_entity_poly.pdbx_seq_one_letter_code
_entity_poly.pdbx_strand_id
1 'polypeptide(L)'
;MLRKMFGGGVPQSRAYEVGQQLFQQGMEAAIEYRTADAIALYTKSFETNPNPAPLINRAKIYRWRILFEEAIRDLETAMRLDKQQGDQFSVPLGKELRECKLIAENRFNGKKRLFIADLRSKGFDYVAGRIADSIFKGNGQLLGYHLVNEVDSVKKFENPSDFPSVKTLINNWMTDQRVIDEVLADPNIGSEYRELRDVFEGMICVYDYADMAKLRDTIVRKIWCLLNPPSQMQTLWEVSLRDLH
;
A
#
# COMPACT_ATOMS: atom_id res chain seq x y z
N MET A 1 -5.87 51.96 -23.99
CA MET A 1 -4.86 52.09 -22.93
C MET A 1 -5.28 51.24 -21.74
N LEU A 2 -4.57 50.14 -21.47
CA LEU A 2 -4.36 49.48 -20.16
C LEU A 2 -3.72 48.10 -20.39
N ARG A 3 -2.54 48.14 -21.01
CA ARG A 3 -1.62 47.02 -21.18
C ARG A 3 -0.44 47.28 -20.24
N LYS A 4 -0.66 47.12 -18.94
CA LYS A 4 0.38 47.20 -17.90
C LYS A 4 -0.10 46.42 -16.67
N MET A 5 0.12 45.10 -16.68
CA MET A 5 0.47 44.28 -15.52
C MET A 5 1.11 42.98 -16.03
N PHE A 6 2.11 43.09 -16.90
CA PHE A 6 3.07 42.01 -17.10
C PHE A 6 4.00 42.03 -15.89
N GLY A 7 3.59 41.35 -14.82
CA GLY A 7 4.55 40.79 -13.87
C GLY A 7 5.38 39.80 -14.66
N GLY A 8 6.63 40.15 -14.95
CA GLY A 8 7.56 39.27 -15.64
C GLY A 8 7.67 37.97 -14.87
N GLY A 9 7.06 36.91 -15.40
CA GLY A 9 7.30 35.56 -14.92
C GLY A 9 8.79 35.32 -15.01
N VAL A 10 9.44 35.11 -13.87
CA VAL A 10 10.83 34.67 -13.81
C VAL A 10 10.95 33.48 -14.77
N PRO A 11 11.90 33.48 -15.73
CA PRO A 11 12.09 32.35 -16.61
C PRO A 11 12.27 31.10 -15.76
N GLN A 12 11.36 30.13 -15.89
CA GLN A 12 11.48 28.86 -15.19
C GLN A 12 12.75 28.18 -15.66
N SER A 13 13.56 27.69 -14.72
CA SER A 13 14.83 27.05 -15.06
C SER A 13 14.56 25.76 -15.84
N ARG A 14 15.51 25.34 -16.68
CA ARG A 14 15.44 24.03 -17.34
C ARG A 14 15.23 22.89 -16.33
N ALA A 15 15.79 23.00 -15.13
CA ALA A 15 15.60 22.02 -14.06
C ALA A 15 14.14 21.99 -13.56
N TYR A 16 13.48 23.16 -13.46
CA TYR A 16 12.06 23.22 -13.13
C TYR A 16 11.22 22.49 -14.20
N GLU A 17 11.45 22.76 -15.48
CA GLU A 17 10.70 22.12 -16.57
C GLU A 17 10.88 20.59 -16.59
N VAL A 18 12.13 20.12 -16.47
CA VAL A 18 12.43 18.67 -16.41
C VAL A 18 11.82 18.03 -15.17
N GLY A 19 11.91 18.68 -14.01
CA GLY A 19 11.30 18.21 -12.76
C GLY A 19 9.78 18.06 -12.88
N GLN A 20 9.11 19.01 -13.53
CA GLN A 20 7.66 18.94 -13.78
C GLN A 20 7.28 17.84 -14.76
N GLN A 21 8.06 17.64 -15.82
CA GLN A 21 7.82 16.55 -16.76
C GLN A 21 7.95 15.18 -16.07
N LEU A 22 9.00 14.99 -15.26
CA LEU A 22 9.19 13.76 -14.48
C LEU A 22 8.04 13.53 -13.48
N PHE A 23 7.56 14.61 -12.85
CA PHE A 23 6.41 14.54 -11.96
C PHE A 23 5.15 14.07 -12.70
N GLN A 24 4.87 14.67 -13.86
CA GLN A 24 3.71 14.34 -14.69
C GLN A 24 3.75 12.87 -15.14
N GLN A 25 4.90 12.40 -15.62
CA GLN A 25 5.09 10.98 -15.96
C GLN A 25 4.90 10.07 -14.74
N GLY A 26 5.35 10.51 -13.55
CA GLY A 26 5.14 9.78 -12.31
C GLY A 26 3.66 9.64 -11.95
N MET A 27 2.86 10.69 -12.17
CA MET A 27 1.40 10.62 -11.99
C MET A 27 0.74 9.67 -12.99
N GLU A 28 1.15 9.70 -14.26
CA GLU A 28 0.63 8.78 -15.28
C GLU A 28 0.94 7.32 -14.92
N ALA A 29 2.18 7.03 -14.53
CA ALA A 29 2.57 5.70 -14.06
C ALA A 29 1.77 5.27 -12.81
N ALA A 30 1.47 6.19 -11.89
CA ALA A 30 0.68 5.90 -10.70
C ALA A 30 -0.79 5.58 -11.02
N ILE A 31 -1.40 6.29 -11.98
CA ILE A 31 -2.76 6.02 -12.48
C ILE A 31 -2.84 4.64 -13.12
N GLU A 32 -1.77 4.23 -13.82
CA GLU A 32 -1.64 2.92 -14.45
C GLU A 32 -1.17 1.82 -13.50
N TYR A 33 -1.10 2.09 -12.19
CA TYR A 33 -0.65 1.12 -11.18
C TYR A 33 0.80 0.62 -11.38
N ARG A 34 1.60 1.31 -12.19
CA ARG A 34 3.05 1.05 -12.35
C ARG A 34 3.83 1.68 -11.20
N THR A 35 3.63 1.14 -9.99
CA THR A 35 4.10 1.75 -8.73
C THR A 35 5.62 1.91 -8.66
N ALA A 36 6.39 0.93 -9.13
CA ALA A 36 7.85 1.02 -9.17
C ALA A 36 8.34 2.17 -10.08
N ASP A 37 7.73 2.31 -11.26
CA ASP A 37 8.04 3.40 -12.20
C ASP A 37 7.68 4.75 -11.61
N ALA A 38 6.47 4.87 -11.02
CA ALA A 38 6.00 6.09 -10.38
C ALA A 38 6.93 6.54 -9.23
N ILE A 39 7.34 5.61 -8.36
CA ILE A 39 8.31 5.88 -7.28
C ILE A 39 9.63 6.40 -7.86
N ALA A 40 10.16 5.77 -8.91
CA ALA A 40 11.40 6.19 -9.54
C ALA A 40 11.29 7.58 -10.19
N LEU A 41 10.16 7.86 -10.85
CA LEU A 41 9.89 9.14 -11.50
C LEU A 41 9.73 10.27 -10.48
N TYR A 42 8.99 10.06 -9.39
CA TYR A 42 8.89 11.04 -8.31
C TYR A 42 10.23 11.30 -7.62
N THR A 43 11.06 10.26 -7.45
CA THR A 43 12.41 10.42 -6.91
C THR A 43 13.25 11.34 -7.79
N LYS A 44 13.31 11.05 -9.10
CA LYS A 44 14.05 11.87 -10.06
C LYS A 44 13.50 13.29 -10.16
N SER A 45 12.17 13.45 -10.10
CA SER A 45 11.52 14.76 -10.10
C SER A 45 11.98 15.61 -8.91
N PHE A 46 11.94 15.05 -7.71
CA PHE A 46 12.39 15.72 -6.49
C PHE A 46 13.89 16.06 -6.52
N GLU A 47 14.74 15.14 -6.98
CA GLU A 47 16.19 15.36 -7.12
C GLU A 47 16.52 16.45 -8.14
N THR A 48 15.73 16.54 -9.22
CA THR A 48 15.94 17.53 -10.29
C THR A 48 15.51 18.93 -9.85
N ASN A 49 14.35 19.04 -9.20
CA ASN A 49 13.83 20.30 -8.69
C ASN A 49 13.02 20.05 -7.40
N PRO A 50 13.62 20.28 -6.21
CA PRO A 50 12.99 20.00 -4.94
C PRO A 50 11.65 20.73 -4.76
N ASN A 51 10.58 19.96 -4.68
CA ASN A 51 9.21 20.41 -4.46
C ASN A 51 8.48 19.40 -3.54
N PRO A 52 7.52 19.81 -2.69
CA PRO A 52 6.78 18.87 -1.84
C PRO A 52 5.95 17.84 -2.62
N ALA A 53 5.42 18.19 -3.80
CA ALA A 53 4.41 17.35 -4.48
C ALA A 53 4.92 15.95 -4.89
N PRO A 54 6.12 15.76 -5.46
CA PRO A 54 6.65 14.41 -5.71
C PRO A 54 6.76 13.55 -4.45
N LEU A 55 7.18 14.14 -3.32
CA LEU A 55 7.27 13.42 -2.04
C LEU A 55 5.89 13.03 -1.50
N ILE A 56 4.91 13.93 -1.58
CA ILE A 56 3.52 13.64 -1.18
C ILE A 56 2.96 12.46 -1.99
N ASN A 57 3.15 12.48 -3.31
CA ASN A 57 2.62 11.42 -4.16
C ASN A 57 3.36 10.09 -3.99
N ARG A 58 4.69 10.13 -3.79
CA ARG A 58 5.47 8.93 -3.46
C ARG A 58 5.06 8.33 -2.11
N ALA A 59 4.81 9.17 -1.10
CA ALA A 59 4.30 8.73 0.19
C ALA A 59 2.95 8.01 0.09
N LYS A 60 2.03 8.49 -0.77
CA LYS A 60 0.75 7.81 -1.03
C LYS A 60 0.93 6.41 -1.57
N ILE A 61 1.84 6.23 -2.54
CA ILE A 61 2.17 4.90 -3.07
C ILE A 61 2.76 4.02 -1.96
N TYR A 62 3.67 4.56 -1.14
CA TYR A 62 4.19 3.82 0.00
C TYR A 62 3.10 3.41 0.99
N ARG A 63 2.11 4.26 1.28
CA ARG A 63 0.94 3.88 2.11
C ARG A 63 0.14 2.74 1.48
N TRP A 64 -0.15 2.80 0.17
CA TRP A 64 -0.88 1.72 -0.52
C TRP A 64 -0.13 0.38 -0.50
N ARG A 65 1.20 0.43 -0.40
CA ARG A 65 2.08 -0.73 -0.22
C ARG A 65 2.38 -1.07 1.25
N ILE A 66 1.74 -0.38 2.20
CA ILE A 66 1.87 -0.59 3.65
C ILE A 66 3.31 -0.29 4.15
N LEU A 67 4.08 0.45 3.36
CA LEU A 67 5.43 0.94 3.63
C LEU A 67 5.39 2.28 4.38
N PHE A 68 4.81 2.26 5.58
CA PHE A 68 4.55 3.48 6.35
C PHE A 68 5.81 4.21 6.81
N GLU A 69 6.93 3.52 7.02
CA GLU A 69 8.17 4.18 7.41
C GLU A 69 8.69 5.10 6.29
N GLU A 70 8.70 4.60 5.06
CA GLU A 70 9.03 5.34 3.85
C GLU A 70 8.06 6.51 3.64
N ALA A 71 6.76 6.27 3.79
CA ALA A 71 5.74 7.31 3.68
C ALA A 71 5.94 8.44 4.72
N ILE A 72 6.22 8.09 5.97
CA ILE A 72 6.49 9.08 7.04
C ILE A 72 7.73 9.90 6.71
N ARG A 73 8.83 9.26 6.28
CA ARG A 73 10.06 9.97 5.89
C ARG A 73 9.82 10.99 4.77
N ASP A 74 9.02 10.61 3.77
CA ASP A 74 8.66 11.49 2.66
C ASP A 74 7.77 12.65 3.11
N LEU A 75 6.75 12.38 3.92
CA LEU A 75 5.83 13.41 4.43
C LEU A 75 6.54 14.40 5.35
N GLU A 76 7.47 13.96 6.20
CA GLU A 76 8.28 14.85 7.04
C GLU A 76 9.20 15.74 6.21
N THR A 77 9.76 15.20 5.13
CA THR A 77 10.60 15.96 4.20
C THR A 77 9.76 16.97 3.41
N ALA A 78 8.59 16.55 2.92
CA ALA A 78 7.64 17.42 2.24
C ALA A 78 7.16 18.56 3.14
N MET A 79 6.87 18.30 4.43
CA MET A 79 6.47 19.31 5.42
C MET A 79 7.54 20.37 5.64
N ARG A 80 8.81 19.95 5.78
CA ARG A 80 9.92 20.90 5.95
C ARG A 80 10.08 21.79 4.71
N LEU A 81 9.94 21.20 3.53
CA LEU A 81 10.09 21.90 2.26
C LEU A 81 8.91 22.85 1.98
N ASP A 82 7.69 22.41 2.24
CA ASP A 82 6.48 23.22 2.08
C ASP A 82 6.55 24.49 2.93
N LYS A 83 6.96 24.36 4.20
CA LYS A 83 7.18 25.51 5.09
C LYS A 83 8.19 26.52 4.53
N GLN A 84 9.20 26.06 3.79
CA GLN A 84 10.19 26.94 3.14
C GLN A 84 9.65 27.57 1.86
N GLN A 85 8.63 26.99 1.24
CA GLN A 85 8.08 27.35 -0.07
C GLN A 85 6.70 28.01 -0.01
N GLY A 86 6.25 28.43 1.19
CA GLY A 86 5.01 29.21 1.36
C GLY A 86 3.87 28.47 2.05
N ASP A 87 4.13 27.29 2.64
CA ASP A 87 3.22 26.58 3.55
C ASP A 87 1.86 26.23 2.94
N GLN A 88 1.84 25.84 1.67
CA GLN A 88 0.61 25.62 0.90
C GLN A 88 -0.07 24.28 1.23
N PHE A 89 0.71 23.30 1.71
CA PHE A 89 0.27 21.93 1.94
C PHE A 89 0.24 21.54 3.42
N SER A 90 0.47 22.47 4.36
CA SER A 90 0.66 22.18 5.78
C SER A 90 -0.50 21.42 6.43
N VAL A 91 -1.75 21.77 6.09
CA VAL A 91 -2.95 21.08 6.58
C VAL A 91 -3.05 19.63 6.07
N PRO A 92 -3.09 19.36 4.73
CA PRO A 92 -3.17 17.99 4.24
C PRO A 92 -1.95 17.14 4.65
N LEU A 93 -0.74 17.69 4.59
CA LEU A 93 0.48 17.00 5.06
C LEU A 93 0.39 16.63 6.55
N GLY A 94 -0.12 17.54 7.38
CA GLY A 94 -0.22 17.32 8.81
C GLY A 94 -1.21 16.21 9.14
N LYS A 95 -2.33 16.15 8.43
CA LYS A 95 -3.31 15.06 8.55
C LYS A 95 -2.69 13.73 8.14
N GLU A 96 -2.09 13.67 6.95
CA GLU A 96 -1.56 12.45 6.37
C GLU A 96 -0.40 11.88 7.19
N LEU A 97 0.49 12.74 7.69
CA LEU A 97 1.59 12.35 8.57
C LEU A 97 1.09 11.81 9.92
N ARG A 98 0.05 12.43 10.51
CA ARG A 98 -0.54 11.94 11.78
C ARG A 98 -1.16 10.56 11.59
N GLU A 99 -1.91 10.35 10.52
CA GLU A 99 -2.51 9.05 10.20
C GLU A 99 -1.44 7.97 10.01
N CYS A 100 -0.40 8.25 9.23
CA CYS A 100 0.69 7.28 9.03
C CYS A 100 1.38 6.91 10.35
N LYS A 101 1.64 7.91 11.21
CA LYS A 101 2.26 7.69 12.53
C LYS A 101 1.36 6.89 13.47
N LEU A 102 0.04 7.10 13.41
CA LEU A 102 -0.93 6.35 14.20
C LEU A 102 -0.96 4.88 13.77
N ILE A 103 -1.10 4.60 12.48
CA ILE A 103 -1.14 3.22 11.96
C ILE A 103 0.20 2.53 12.25
N ALA A 104 1.32 3.21 12.02
CA ALA A 104 2.65 2.64 12.22
C ALA A 104 3.18 2.72 13.66
N GLU A 105 2.33 3.02 14.65
CA GLU A 105 2.79 3.25 16.04
C GLU A 105 3.60 2.08 16.60
N ASN A 106 3.20 0.83 16.26
CA ASN A 106 3.82 -0.40 16.76
C ASN A 106 5.25 -0.56 16.26
N ARG A 107 5.61 0.13 15.17
CA ARG A 107 6.97 0.18 14.63
C ARG A 107 7.90 1.00 15.52
N PHE A 108 7.38 2.05 16.18
CA PHE A 108 8.18 3.05 16.90
C PHE A 108 8.05 2.99 18.43
N ASN A 109 6.98 2.40 18.97
CA ASN A 109 6.73 2.31 20.42
C ASN A 109 7.44 1.13 21.11
N GLY A 110 8.41 0.49 20.44
CA GLY A 110 9.16 -0.65 20.97
C GLY A 110 8.45 -2.00 20.87
N LYS A 111 7.18 -2.07 20.43
CA LYS A 111 6.48 -3.34 20.20
C LYS A 111 7.04 -4.13 19.01
N LYS A 112 7.65 -3.48 18.01
CA LYS A 112 8.29 -4.13 16.85
C LYS A 112 9.13 -5.36 17.23
N ARG A 113 9.96 -5.28 18.29
CA ARG A 113 10.80 -6.39 18.74
C ARG A 113 9.99 -7.61 19.20
N LEU A 114 8.81 -7.39 19.79
CA LEU A 114 7.92 -8.44 20.26
C LEU A 114 7.25 -9.15 19.07
N PHE A 115 6.80 -8.39 18.08
CA PHE A 115 6.22 -8.94 16.85
C PHE A 115 7.25 -9.79 16.09
N ILE A 116 8.47 -9.26 15.92
CA ILE A 116 9.57 -10.00 15.28
C ILE A 116 9.96 -11.25 16.07
N ALA A 117 10.02 -11.17 17.41
CA ALA A 117 10.33 -12.33 18.25
C ALA A 117 9.25 -13.42 18.14
N ASP A 118 7.97 -13.04 18.11
CA ASP A 118 6.85 -13.96 17.93
C ASP A 118 6.90 -14.64 16.56
N LEU A 119 7.16 -13.89 15.49
CA LEU A 119 7.34 -14.43 14.14
C LEU A 119 8.50 -15.41 14.06
N ARG A 120 9.67 -15.06 14.63
CA ARG A 120 10.85 -15.92 14.62
C ARG A 120 10.67 -17.22 15.42
N SER A 121 9.95 -17.15 16.55
CA SER A 121 9.78 -18.30 17.44
C SER A 121 8.62 -19.22 17.04
N LYS A 122 7.54 -18.68 16.46
CA LYS A 122 6.32 -19.43 16.17
C LYS A 122 6.02 -19.60 14.67
N GLY A 123 6.71 -18.87 13.81
CA GLY A 123 6.59 -18.96 12.36
C GLY A 123 5.40 -18.19 11.78
N PHE A 124 5.39 -18.12 10.45
CA PHE A 124 4.42 -17.36 9.67
C PHE A 124 2.98 -17.84 9.86
N ASP A 125 2.74 -19.16 9.83
CA ASP A 125 1.39 -19.71 9.95
C ASP A 125 0.70 -19.33 11.26
N TYR A 126 1.43 -19.39 12.37
CA TYR A 126 0.91 -19.02 13.68
C TYR A 126 0.57 -17.53 13.74
N VAL A 127 1.51 -16.67 13.32
CA VAL A 127 1.33 -15.22 13.39
C VAL A 127 0.22 -14.75 12.45
N ALA A 128 0.17 -15.26 11.23
CA ALA A 128 -0.89 -14.99 10.26
C ALA A 128 -2.26 -15.37 10.81
N GLY A 129 -2.40 -16.59 11.37
CA GLY A 129 -3.64 -17.04 12.01
C GLY A 129 -4.05 -16.11 13.15
N ARG A 130 -3.12 -15.78 14.06
CA ARG A 130 -3.42 -14.88 15.18
C ARG A 130 -3.86 -13.49 14.72
N ILE A 131 -3.24 -12.92 13.69
CA ILE A 131 -3.64 -11.62 13.12
C ILE A 131 -5.07 -11.70 12.59
N ALA A 132 -5.36 -12.69 11.73
CA ALA A 132 -6.69 -12.87 11.14
C ALA A 132 -7.77 -13.09 12.22
N ASP A 133 -7.50 -13.96 13.21
CA ASP A 133 -8.43 -14.26 14.30
C ASP A 133 -8.69 -13.03 15.18
N SER A 134 -7.65 -12.23 15.47
CA SER A 134 -7.77 -11.04 16.31
C SER A 134 -8.63 -9.95 15.66
N ILE A 135 -8.54 -9.82 14.33
CA ILE A 135 -9.20 -8.77 13.56
C ILE A 135 -10.61 -9.19 13.17
N PHE A 136 -10.75 -10.35 12.53
CA PHE A 136 -12.00 -10.76 11.91
C PHE A 136 -12.86 -11.66 12.81
N LYS A 137 -12.30 -12.21 13.89
CA LYS A 137 -13.02 -13.03 14.89
C LYS A 137 -13.88 -14.14 14.28
N GLY A 138 -13.40 -14.73 13.18
CA GLY A 138 -14.12 -15.79 12.46
C GLY A 138 -15.32 -15.32 11.62
N ASN A 139 -15.54 -14.02 11.46
CA ASN A 139 -16.60 -13.50 10.59
C ASN A 139 -16.26 -13.78 9.11
N GLY A 140 -16.94 -14.77 8.52
CA GLY A 140 -16.71 -15.21 7.15
C GLY A 140 -16.91 -14.13 6.08
N GLN A 141 -17.83 -13.19 6.28
CA GLN A 141 -18.06 -12.09 5.33
C GLN A 141 -16.87 -11.13 5.30
N LEU A 142 -16.37 -10.73 6.47
CA LEU A 142 -15.20 -9.85 6.58
C LEU A 142 -13.92 -10.54 6.10
N LEU A 143 -13.77 -11.84 6.36
CA LEU A 143 -12.65 -12.63 5.84
C LEU A 143 -12.69 -12.69 4.31
N GLY A 144 -13.85 -12.95 3.71
CA GLY A 144 -14.03 -12.95 2.25
C GLY A 144 -13.75 -11.58 1.64
N TYR A 145 -14.23 -10.51 2.27
CA TYR A 145 -13.96 -9.14 1.83
C TYR A 145 -12.46 -8.80 1.91
N HIS A 146 -11.79 -9.15 3.02
CA HIS A 146 -10.36 -8.96 3.18
C HIS A 146 -9.56 -9.69 2.10
N LEU A 147 -9.91 -10.94 1.80
CA LEU A 147 -9.28 -11.73 0.75
C LEU A 147 -9.33 -11.01 -0.61
N VAL A 148 -10.52 -10.55 -1.01
CA VAL A 148 -10.71 -9.85 -2.30
C VAL A 148 -9.97 -8.51 -2.30
N ASN A 149 -10.00 -7.77 -1.18
CA ASN A 149 -9.27 -6.52 -1.02
C ASN A 149 -7.74 -6.72 -1.13
N GLU A 150 -7.19 -7.77 -0.54
CA GLU A 150 -5.75 -8.07 -0.64
C GLU A 150 -5.36 -8.48 -2.06
N VAL A 151 -6.19 -9.26 -2.74
CA VAL A 151 -5.96 -9.61 -4.16
C VAL A 151 -5.95 -8.36 -5.03
N ASP A 152 -6.92 -7.46 -4.85
CA ASP A 152 -6.97 -6.18 -5.58
C ASP A 152 -5.75 -5.29 -5.26
N SER A 153 -5.39 -5.19 -3.98
CA SER A 153 -4.23 -4.41 -3.52
C SER A 153 -2.93 -4.90 -4.14
N VAL A 154 -2.67 -6.22 -4.12
CA VAL A 154 -1.46 -6.80 -4.71
C VAL A 154 -1.43 -6.60 -6.21
N LYS A 155 -2.57 -6.80 -6.90
CA LYS A 155 -2.69 -6.59 -8.35
C LYS A 155 -2.38 -5.16 -8.77
N LYS A 156 -2.75 -4.17 -7.95
CA LYS A 156 -2.59 -2.74 -8.24
C LYS A 156 -1.29 -2.13 -7.72
N PHE A 157 -0.70 -2.64 -6.64
CA PHE A 157 0.36 -1.90 -5.96
C PHE A 157 1.64 -2.68 -5.71
N GLU A 158 1.62 -4.01 -5.85
CA GLU A 158 2.75 -4.88 -5.51
C GLU A 158 3.28 -5.65 -6.72
N ASN A 159 4.39 -6.35 -6.54
CA ASN A 159 4.85 -7.39 -7.46
C ASN A 159 4.19 -8.72 -7.08
N PRO A 160 3.30 -9.31 -7.90
CA PRO A 160 2.62 -10.56 -7.56
C PRO A 160 3.58 -11.74 -7.30
N SER A 161 4.82 -11.69 -7.79
CA SER A 161 5.80 -12.75 -7.54
C SER A 161 6.24 -12.84 -6.07
N ASP A 162 6.05 -11.77 -5.29
CA ASP A 162 6.31 -11.75 -3.85
C ASP A 162 5.13 -12.36 -3.04
N PHE A 163 3.99 -12.63 -3.71
CA PHE A 163 2.75 -13.12 -3.13
C PHE A 163 2.23 -14.36 -3.91
N PRO A 164 2.87 -15.53 -3.78
CA PRO A 164 2.59 -16.70 -4.62
C PRO A 164 1.15 -17.22 -4.50
N SER A 165 0.53 -17.14 -3.32
CA SER A 165 -0.87 -17.50 -3.14
C SER A 165 -1.77 -16.48 -3.84
N VAL A 166 -1.54 -15.19 -3.61
CA VAL A 166 -2.33 -14.14 -4.28
C VAL A 166 -2.19 -14.21 -5.81
N LYS A 167 -0.98 -14.44 -6.33
CA LYS A 167 -0.73 -14.65 -7.77
C LYS A 167 -1.53 -15.83 -8.33
N THR A 168 -1.60 -16.92 -7.57
CA THR A 168 -2.39 -18.10 -7.94
C THR A 168 -3.89 -17.78 -7.95
N LEU A 169 -4.39 -16.96 -7.03
CA LEU A 169 -5.76 -16.43 -7.07
C LEU A 169 -6.03 -15.56 -8.29
N ILE A 170 -5.16 -14.58 -8.56
CA ILE A 170 -5.27 -13.67 -9.70
C ILE A 170 -5.35 -14.45 -11.01
N ASN A 171 -4.54 -15.50 -11.18
CA ASN A 171 -4.43 -16.22 -12.45
C ASN A 171 -5.59 -17.20 -12.71
N ASN A 172 -6.22 -17.73 -11.67
CA ASN A 172 -7.15 -18.87 -11.82
C ASN A 172 -8.59 -18.56 -11.39
N TRP A 173 -8.80 -17.73 -10.36
CA TRP A 173 -10.13 -17.52 -9.77
C TRP A 173 -10.59 -16.06 -9.77
N MET A 174 -9.67 -15.10 -9.70
CA MET A 174 -9.96 -13.66 -9.58
C MET A 174 -9.40 -12.88 -10.79
N THR A 175 -9.62 -13.42 -11.99
CA THR A 175 -9.13 -12.84 -13.25
C THR A 175 -9.93 -11.61 -13.68
N ASP A 176 -11.26 -11.63 -13.49
CA ASP A 176 -12.17 -10.55 -13.89
C ASP A 176 -12.22 -9.45 -12.82
N GLN A 177 -11.72 -8.26 -13.16
CA GLN A 177 -11.74 -7.10 -12.27
C GLN A 177 -13.15 -6.68 -11.87
N ARG A 178 -14.16 -6.90 -12.72
CA ARG A 178 -15.55 -6.50 -12.43
C ARG A 178 -16.12 -7.23 -11.22
N VAL A 179 -15.74 -8.51 -11.05
CA VAL A 179 -16.17 -9.32 -9.90
C VAL A 179 -15.53 -8.80 -8.61
N ILE A 180 -14.24 -8.44 -8.67
CA ILE A 180 -13.53 -7.81 -7.56
C ILE A 180 -14.20 -6.49 -7.18
N ASP A 181 -14.44 -5.63 -8.17
CA ASP A 181 -15.05 -4.31 -7.97
C ASP A 181 -16.48 -4.43 -7.40
N GLU A 182 -17.27 -5.40 -7.85
CA GLU A 182 -18.63 -5.66 -7.32
C GLU A 182 -18.60 -6.04 -5.84
N VAL A 183 -17.70 -6.94 -5.43
CA VAL A 183 -17.54 -7.31 -4.01
C VAL A 183 -17.10 -6.12 -3.17
N LEU A 184 -16.12 -5.35 -3.66
CA LEU A 184 -15.57 -4.22 -2.91
C LEU A 184 -16.52 -3.01 -2.86
N ALA A 185 -17.52 -2.96 -3.75
CA ALA A 185 -18.54 -1.92 -3.77
C ALA A 185 -19.62 -2.06 -2.69
N ASP A 186 -19.67 -3.17 -1.93
CA ASP A 186 -20.64 -3.34 -0.84
C ASP A 186 -20.41 -2.29 0.27
N PRO A 187 -21.33 -1.33 0.47
CA PRO A 187 -21.15 -0.26 1.44
C PRO A 187 -21.30 -0.73 2.89
N ASN A 188 -22.06 -1.80 3.13
CA ASN A 188 -22.28 -2.32 4.47
C ASN A 188 -20.98 -2.96 4.98
N ILE A 189 -20.44 -3.92 4.21
CA ILE A 189 -19.21 -4.61 4.58
C ILE A 189 -18.01 -3.66 4.48
N GLY A 190 -17.94 -2.82 3.46
CA GLY A 190 -16.84 -1.87 3.26
C GLY A 190 -16.70 -0.84 4.38
N SER A 191 -17.80 -0.44 5.03
CA SER A 191 -17.76 0.47 6.18
C SER A 191 -17.17 -0.19 7.43
N GLU A 192 -17.62 -1.41 7.76
CA GLU A 192 -17.12 -2.21 8.88
C GLU A 192 -15.65 -2.60 8.67
N TYR A 193 -15.30 -3.02 7.45
CA TYR A 193 -13.96 -3.43 7.10
C TYR A 193 -12.93 -2.30 7.20
N ARG A 194 -13.34 -1.05 6.96
CA ARG A 194 -12.41 0.10 6.95
C ARG A 194 -11.68 0.27 8.28
N GLU A 195 -12.37 0.10 9.40
CA GLU A 195 -11.74 0.20 10.73
C GLU A 195 -10.80 -0.98 10.99
N LEU A 196 -11.19 -2.18 10.56
CA LEU A 196 -10.39 -3.40 10.69
C LEU A 196 -9.13 -3.37 9.81
N ARG A 197 -9.21 -2.70 8.66
CA ARG A 197 -8.08 -2.50 7.76
C ARG A 197 -6.96 -1.71 8.43
N ASP A 198 -7.27 -0.63 9.15
CA ASP A 198 -6.23 0.16 9.84
C ASP A 198 -5.54 -0.68 10.94
N VAL A 199 -6.30 -1.52 11.64
CA VAL A 199 -5.75 -2.47 12.62
C VAL A 199 -4.84 -3.50 11.93
N PHE A 200 -5.30 -4.06 10.80
CA PHE A 200 -4.51 -4.98 9.98
C PHE A 200 -3.18 -4.33 9.57
N GLU A 201 -3.24 -3.20 8.89
CA GLU A 201 -2.07 -2.43 8.43
C GLU A 201 -1.12 -2.13 9.60
N GLY A 202 -1.63 -1.72 10.75
CA GLY A 202 -0.84 -1.44 11.95
C GLY A 202 -0.19 -2.67 12.59
N MET A 203 -0.71 -3.88 12.34
CA MET A 203 -0.10 -5.15 12.77
C MET A 203 0.96 -5.65 11.79
N ILE A 204 0.85 -5.35 10.50
CA ILE A 204 1.77 -5.87 9.48
C ILE A 204 2.87 -4.89 9.07
N CYS A 205 2.67 -3.57 9.18
CA CYS A 205 3.69 -2.58 8.82
C CYS A 205 4.89 -2.53 9.81
N VAL A 206 4.83 -3.33 10.88
CA VAL A 206 5.95 -3.49 11.83
C VAL A 206 7.10 -4.31 11.25
N TYR A 207 6.82 -5.20 10.30
CA TYR A 207 7.79 -6.08 9.67
C TYR A 207 8.57 -5.32 8.57
N ASP A 208 9.67 -5.90 8.09
CA ASP A 208 10.25 -5.44 6.83
C ASP A 208 9.41 -5.95 5.65
N TYR A 209 9.71 -5.47 4.44
CA TYR A 209 8.88 -5.79 3.28
C TYR A 209 8.76 -7.30 3.01
N ALA A 210 9.87 -8.04 3.12
CA ALA A 210 9.88 -9.47 2.82
C ALA A 210 9.01 -10.28 3.80
N ASP A 211 9.16 -10.02 5.11
CA ASP A 211 8.34 -10.67 6.13
C ASP A 211 6.87 -10.20 6.04
N MET A 212 6.63 -8.91 5.76
CA MET A 212 5.29 -8.34 5.59
C MET A 212 4.55 -8.97 4.40
N ALA A 213 5.19 -9.05 3.23
CA ALA A 213 4.62 -9.64 2.02
C ALA A 213 4.27 -11.12 2.26
N LYS A 214 5.19 -11.88 2.87
CA LYS A 214 4.96 -13.29 3.18
C LYS A 214 3.85 -13.50 4.22
N LEU A 215 3.72 -12.62 5.22
CA LEU A 215 2.61 -12.67 6.17
C LEU A 215 1.26 -12.40 5.49
N ARG A 216 1.17 -11.36 4.66
CA ARG A 216 -0.04 -11.06 3.88
C ARG A 216 -0.45 -12.22 2.99
N ASP A 217 0.50 -12.79 2.23
CA ASP A 217 0.25 -13.95 1.37
C ASP A 217 -0.22 -15.18 2.20
N THR A 218 0.40 -15.40 3.36
CA THR A 218 0.00 -16.47 4.28
C THR A 218 -1.42 -16.27 4.81
N ILE A 219 -1.80 -15.04 5.16
CA ILE A 219 -3.17 -14.72 5.61
C ILE A 219 -4.18 -15.01 4.50
N VAL A 220 -3.93 -14.52 3.29
CA VAL A 220 -4.77 -14.78 2.10
C VAL A 220 -4.93 -16.29 1.89
N ARG A 221 -3.83 -17.07 1.88
CA ARG A 221 -3.89 -18.53 1.72
C ARG A 221 -4.76 -19.19 2.78
N LYS A 222 -4.61 -18.80 4.06
CA LYS A 222 -5.37 -19.38 5.16
C LYS A 222 -6.86 -19.07 5.05
N ILE A 223 -7.20 -17.83 4.69
CA ILE A 223 -8.59 -17.42 4.48
C ILE A 223 -9.19 -18.19 3.31
N TRP A 224 -8.48 -18.30 2.20
CA TRP A 224 -8.93 -19.08 1.04
C TRP A 224 -9.25 -20.53 1.41
N CYS A 225 -8.34 -21.21 2.12
CA CYS A 225 -8.56 -22.59 2.57
C CYS A 225 -9.73 -22.72 3.55
N LEU A 226 -9.96 -21.72 4.41
CA LEU A 226 -11.07 -21.72 5.36
C LEU A 226 -12.43 -21.56 4.66
N LEU A 227 -12.50 -20.66 3.68
CA LEU A 227 -13.72 -20.38 2.92
C LEU A 227 -14.02 -21.44 1.85
N ASN A 228 -12.99 -22.17 1.40
CA ASN A 228 -13.08 -23.23 0.40
C ASN A 228 -12.51 -24.54 0.97
N PRO A 229 -13.18 -25.15 1.97
CA PRO A 229 -12.72 -26.39 2.57
C PRO A 229 -12.65 -27.53 1.54
N PRO A 230 -11.84 -28.58 1.78
CA PRO A 230 -11.50 -29.58 0.79
C PRO A 230 -12.71 -30.25 0.13
N SER A 231 -13.00 -29.78 -1.08
CA SER A 231 -13.46 -30.56 -2.22
C SER A 231 -12.37 -30.46 -3.31
N GLN A 232 -12.58 -31.05 -4.50
CA GLN A 232 -11.60 -31.15 -5.60
C GLN A 232 -10.75 -29.88 -5.90
N MET A 233 -11.24 -28.69 -5.52
CA MET A 233 -10.54 -27.39 -5.63
C MET A 233 -9.25 -27.27 -4.82
N GLN A 234 -9.11 -27.92 -3.65
CA GLN A 234 -7.88 -27.83 -2.85
C GLN A 234 -6.72 -28.61 -3.48
N THR A 235 -7.01 -29.77 -4.10
CA THR A 235 -6.00 -30.54 -4.85
C THR A 235 -5.50 -29.74 -6.05
N LEU A 236 -6.38 -29.06 -6.78
CA LEU A 236 -6.01 -28.19 -7.90
C LEU A 236 -5.17 -26.98 -7.44
N TRP A 237 -5.51 -26.40 -6.29
CA TRP A 237 -4.73 -25.34 -5.65
C TRP A 237 -3.31 -25.81 -5.27
N GLU A 238 -3.17 -26.94 -4.58
CA GLU A 238 -1.85 -27.46 -4.17
C GLU A 238 -1.00 -27.90 -5.37
N VAL A 239 -1.63 -28.37 -6.46
CA VAL A 239 -0.93 -28.67 -7.72
C VAL A 239 -0.42 -27.39 -8.39
N SER A 240 -1.28 -26.37 -8.55
CA SER A 240 -0.88 -25.10 -9.18
C SER A 240 0.25 -24.35 -8.45
N LEU A 241 0.39 -24.52 -7.13
CA LEU A 241 1.52 -23.97 -6.37
C LEU A 241 2.85 -24.70 -6.63
N ARG A 242 2.82 -25.99 -7.02
CA ARG A 242 4.04 -26.77 -7.31
C ARG A 242 4.62 -26.46 -8.69
N ASP A 243 3.78 -26.05 -9.63
CA ASP A 243 4.18 -25.74 -11.01
C ASP A 243 4.81 -24.34 -11.19
N LEU A 244 4.91 -23.56 -10.09
CA LEU A 244 5.50 -22.20 -10.07
C LEU A 244 6.96 -22.17 -9.57
N HIS A 245 7.57 -23.33 -9.30
CA HIS A 245 8.97 -23.52 -8.92
C HIS A 245 9.74 -24.23 -10.03
#